data_AF-A0A540NZK5-F1
#
_entry.id   AF-A0A540NZK5-F1
#
_cell.length_a   1.000
_cell.length_b   1.000
_cell.length_c   1.000
_cell.angle_alpha   90.00
_cell.angle_beta   90.00
_cell.angle_gamma   90.00
#
_symmetry.space_group_name_H-M   'P 1'
#
loop_
_entity.id
_entity.type
_entity.pdbx_description
1 polymer ?
#
loop_
_entity_poly.entity_id
_entity_poly.type
_entity_poly.pdbx_seq_one_letter_code
_entity_poly.pdbx_strand_id
1 'polypeptide(L)'
;MRSMPLPFRKAVSTLTAATALALGATLVAAPSALAVGSKACTKNIKDKTYMVNNWAGADLRTGPSNGKKYKTKKHLDVGTDVRVYCVNDKGLTWYYGKAGKTTGWVESSAFF
;
A
#
# COMPACT_ATOMS: atom_id res chain seq x y z
N MET A 1 45.26 22.74 -32.17
CA MET A 1 45.76 21.35 -32.09
C MET A 1 44.90 20.60 -31.08
N ARG A 2 44.37 19.43 -31.46
CA ARG A 2 43.67 18.48 -30.59
C ARG A 2 44.67 17.84 -29.64
N SER A 3 44.25 17.51 -28.42
CA SER A 3 44.55 16.25 -27.69
C SER A 3 43.89 16.25 -26.30
N MET A 4 43.01 15.28 -26.07
CA MET A 4 42.57 14.73 -24.76
C MET A 4 43.24 13.33 -24.68
N PRO A 5 43.65 12.73 -23.54
CA PRO A 5 42.78 12.41 -22.40
C PRO A 5 43.40 12.33 -20.96
N LEU A 6 42.48 12.16 -20.00
CA LEU A 6 42.53 11.82 -18.55
C LEU A 6 43.59 10.74 -18.18
N PRO A 7 44.11 10.62 -16.92
CA PRO A 7 43.33 10.19 -15.74
C PRO A 7 43.85 10.64 -14.34
N PHE A 8 43.02 10.49 -13.29
CA PHE A 8 43.31 9.83 -12.00
C PHE A 8 42.47 10.35 -10.83
N ARG A 9 42.05 9.38 -10.02
CA ARG A 9 41.08 9.40 -8.93
C ARG A 9 41.63 10.02 -7.64
N LYS A 10 40.72 10.55 -6.80
CA LYS A 10 40.52 10.34 -5.34
C LYS A 10 39.69 11.54 -4.83
N ALA A 11 38.51 11.37 -4.25
CA ALA A 11 38.36 10.81 -2.91
C ALA A 11 37.08 9.97 -2.78
N VAL A 12 37.30 8.80 -2.19
CA VAL A 12 36.29 7.90 -1.65
C VAL A 12 35.86 8.49 -0.30
N SER A 13 34.59 8.83 -0.14
CA SER A 13 33.98 8.95 1.20
C SER A 13 33.01 7.79 1.37
N THR A 14 33.60 6.66 1.74
CA THR A 14 32.92 5.53 2.36
C THR A 14 32.36 5.96 3.70
N LEU A 15 31.05 6.12 3.78
CA LEU A 15 30.31 6.03 5.05
C LEU A 15 29.55 4.70 5.04
N THR A 16 30.29 3.61 5.22
CA THR A 16 29.72 2.31 5.54
C THR A 16 29.51 2.28 7.05
N ALA A 17 28.37 2.80 7.52
CA ALA A 17 27.91 2.51 8.87
C ALA A 17 27.23 1.13 8.85
N ALA A 18 28.04 0.07 8.86
CA ALA A 18 27.56 -1.28 9.11
C ALA A 18 27.22 -1.40 10.60
N THR A 19 25.98 -1.05 10.96
CA THR A 19 25.40 -1.49 12.23
C THR A 19 24.88 -2.91 12.02
N ALA A 20 25.71 -3.89 12.40
CA ALA A 20 25.28 -5.26 12.54
C ALA A 20 24.27 -5.32 13.70
N LEU A 21 22.98 -5.24 13.38
CA LEU A 21 21.93 -5.60 14.32
C LEU A 21 21.94 -7.13 14.46
N ALA A 22 22.37 -7.55 15.64
CA ALA A 22 22.51 -8.93 16.05
C ALA A 22 21.28 -9.78 15.70
N LEU A 23 21.54 -11.00 15.21
CA LEU A 23 20.55 -12.07 15.11
C LEU A 23 20.05 -12.42 16.52
N GLY A 24 18.96 -11.78 16.95
CA GLY A 24 18.13 -12.20 18.07
C GLY A 24 16.87 -12.83 17.51
N ALA A 25 16.80 -14.16 17.57
CA ALA A 25 15.66 -14.94 17.12
C ALA A 25 14.43 -14.67 18.00
N THR A 26 13.53 -13.82 17.50
CA THR A 26 12.10 -14.15 17.46
C THR A 26 11.59 -13.69 16.11
N LEU A 27 11.52 -14.63 15.17
CA LEU A 27 10.49 -14.57 14.14
C LEU A 27 9.15 -14.70 14.88
N VAL A 28 8.73 -13.62 15.55
CA VAL A 28 7.30 -13.36 15.63
C VAL A 28 6.93 -13.32 14.16
N ALA A 29 6.07 -14.24 13.72
CA ALA A 29 5.41 -14.08 12.45
C ALA A 29 4.71 -12.73 12.54
N ALA A 30 5.40 -11.65 12.12
CA ALA A 30 4.76 -10.39 11.86
C ALA A 30 3.61 -10.80 10.96
N PRO A 31 2.35 -10.51 11.30
CA PRO A 31 1.28 -10.70 10.33
C PRO A 31 1.81 -10.04 9.06
N SER A 32 1.77 -10.77 7.94
CA SER A 32 2.39 -10.44 6.67
C SER A 32 1.89 -9.10 6.12
N ALA A 33 2.32 -8.00 6.76
CA ALA A 33 1.49 -6.81 6.87
C ALA A 33 2.31 -5.51 6.90
N LEU A 34 3.55 -5.58 6.40
CA LEU A 34 4.28 -4.41 5.88
C LEU A 34 4.26 -4.34 4.34
N ALA A 35 3.53 -5.24 3.66
CA ALA A 35 3.44 -5.21 2.20
C ALA A 35 2.13 -5.78 1.65
N VAL A 36 0.97 -5.37 2.18
CA VAL A 36 -0.25 -5.45 1.36
C VAL A 36 -0.25 -4.28 0.37
N GLY A 37 0.75 -4.23 -0.52
CA GLY A 37 0.85 -3.32 -1.68
C GLY A 37 0.80 -1.80 -1.45
N SER A 38 0.50 -1.30 -0.25
CA SER A 38 0.24 0.12 -0.02
C SER A 38 0.80 0.63 1.30
N LYS A 39 1.75 1.56 1.21
CA LYS A 39 2.35 2.30 2.34
C LYS A 39 1.34 3.15 3.13
N ALA A 40 0.09 3.24 2.66
CA ALA A 40 -0.95 4.02 3.30
C ALA A 40 -1.76 3.22 4.33
N CYS A 41 -1.56 1.91 4.50
CA CYS A 41 -2.17 1.18 5.62
C CYS A 41 -1.73 1.78 6.96
N THR A 42 -2.68 2.11 7.84
CA THR A 42 -2.38 2.53 9.22
C THR A 42 -2.57 1.40 10.22
N LYS A 43 -3.46 0.47 9.92
CA LYS A 43 -3.72 -0.71 10.75
C LYS A 43 -4.04 -1.91 9.87
N ASN A 44 -3.43 -3.04 10.21
CA ASN A 44 -3.76 -4.32 9.60
C ASN A 44 -4.95 -4.94 10.31
N ILE A 45 -5.81 -5.61 9.55
CA ILE A 45 -6.98 -6.28 10.07
C ILE A 45 -6.90 -7.76 9.69
N LYS A 46 -7.58 -8.62 10.45
CA LYS A 46 -7.80 -9.98 10.00
C LYS A 46 -8.63 -9.91 8.73
N ASP A 47 -8.19 -10.64 7.71
CA ASP A 47 -8.89 -10.72 6.44
C ASP A 47 -10.37 -10.98 6.63
N LYS A 48 -11.18 -10.12 6.03
CA LYS A 48 -12.63 -10.17 6.10
C LYS A 48 -13.19 -9.82 4.74
N THR A 49 -14.31 -10.43 4.39
CA THR A 49 -15.05 -10.07 3.18
C THR A 49 -16.20 -9.15 3.57
N TYR A 50 -16.28 -8.01 2.90
CA TYR A 50 -17.43 -7.13 2.94
C TYR A 50 -18.10 -7.10 1.57
N MET A 51 -19.42 -7.07 1.57
CA MET A 51 -20.21 -6.93 0.35
C MET A 51 -20.56 -5.45 0.18
N VAL A 52 -20.43 -4.93 -1.04
CA VAL A 52 -20.87 -3.56 -1.36
C VAL A 52 -22.39 -3.49 -1.17
N ASN A 53 -22.86 -2.61 -0.28
CA ASN A 53 -24.28 -2.41 0.00
C ASN A 53 -24.78 -1.01 -0.38
N ASN A 54 -23.88 -0.11 -0.77
CA ASN A 54 -24.23 1.22 -1.23
C ASN A 54 -24.86 1.14 -2.63
N TRP A 55 -26.10 1.63 -2.77
CA TRP A 55 -26.89 1.60 -4.01
C TRP A 55 -26.22 2.32 -5.20
N ALA A 56 -25.33 3.29 -4.95
CA ALA A 56 -24.56 3.95 -5.99
C ALA A 56 -23.30 3.16 -6.42
N GLY A 57 -23.08 1.99 -5.85
CA GLY A 57 -21.85 1.22 -5.99
C GLY A 57 -20.68 1.87 -5.25
N ALA A 58 -19.47 1.45 -5.60
CA ALA A 58 -18.25 2.01 -5.04
C ALA A 58 -17.08 1.90 -6.02
N ASP A 59 -16.06 2.76 -5.86
CA ASP A 59 -14.87 2.72 -6.69
C ASP A 59 -13.69 2.12 -5.92
N LEU A 60 -13.03 1.11 -6.50
CA LEU A 60 -11.65 0.77 -6.13
C LEU A 60 -10.71 1.84 -6.64
N ARG A 61 -9.92 2.44 -5.77
CA ARG A 61 -8.99 3.54 -6.08
C ARG A 61 -7.52 3.16 -5.89
N THR A 62 -6.62 3.97 -6.44
CA THR A 62 -5.17 3.80 -6.29
C THR A 62 -4.62 4.18 -4.91
N GLY A 63 -5.37 4.94 -4.11
CA GLY A 63 -4.96 5.37 -2.77
C GLY A 63 -6.15 5.80 -1.88
N PRO A 64 -5.94 5.91 -0.56
CA PRO A 64 -6.97 6.32 0.39
C PRO A 64 -6.89 7.83 0.66
N SER A 65 -7.64 8.62 -0.08
CA SER A 65 -8.02 9.95 0.38
C SER A 65 -9.20 10.48 -0.39
N ASN A 66 -9.82 11.49 0.21
CA ASN A 66 -10.85 12.29 -0.44
C ASN A 66 -10.17 13.18 -1.47
N GLY A 67 -10.72 13.20 -2.69
CA GLY A 67 -10.29 14.09 -3.76
C GLY A 67 -9.77 13.37 -5.02
N LYS A 68 -9.65 14.15 -6.10
CA LYS A 68 -9.36 13.68 -7.46
C LYS A 68 -7.94 13.13 -7.67
N LYS A 69 -7.14 12.99 -6.60
CA LYS A 69 -5.72 12.56 -6.69
C LYS A 69 -5.58 11.09 -7.05
N TYR A 70 -6.51 10.25 -6.59
CA TYR A 70 -6.45 8.80 -6.80
C TYR A 70 -7.41 8.35 -7.91
N LYS A 71 -6.84 7.65 -8.88
CA LYS A 71 -7.55 7.15 -10.06
C LYS A 71 -8.45 5.97 -9.67
N THR A 72 -9.62 5.90 -10.30
CA THR A 72 -10.47 4.70 -10.24
C THR A 72 -9.78 3.59 -11.01
N LYS A 73 -9.65 2.41 -10.40
CA LYS A 73 -9.17 1.18 -11.02
C LYS A 73 -10.32 0.33 -11.54
N LYS A 74 -11.43 0.28 -10.78
CA LYS A 74 -12.61 -0.53 -11.09
C LYS A 74 -13.81 0.03 -10.31
N HIS A 75 -14.96 0.13 -10.97
CA HIS A 75 -16.24 0.33 -10.30
C HIS A 75 -16.78 -1.01 -9.79
N LEU A 76 -17.40 -0.99 -8.62
CA LEU A 76 -18.00 -2.13 -7.95
C LEU A 76 -19.50 -1.91 -7.82
N ASP A 77 -20.27 -2.82 -8.40
CA ASP A 77 -21.72 -2.84 -8.24
C ASP A 77 -22.11 -3.34 -6.85
N VAL A 78 -23.34 -2.99 -6.44
CA VAL A 78 -24.00 -3.57 -5.25
C VAL A 78 -23.93 -5.09 -5.31
N GLY A 79 -23.68 -5.71 -4.17
CA GLY A 79 -23.53 -7.16 -4.07
C GLY A 79 -22.13 -7.67 -4.37
N THR A 80 -21.19 -6.80 -4.79
CA THR A 80 -19.81 -7.24 -5.03
C THR A 80 -19.07 -7.49 -3.72
N ASP A 81 -18.49 -8.69 -3.59
CA ASP A 81 -17.60 -9.03 -2.47
C ASP A 81 -16.19 -8.42 -2.63
N VAL A 82 -15.72 -7.85 -1.53
CA VAL A 82 -14.37 -7.29 -1.38
C VAL A 82 -13.69 -7.91 -0.16
N ARG A 83 -12.61 -8.65 -0.39
CA ARG A 83 -11.74 -9.13 0.70
C ARG A 83 -10.81 -8.01 1.12
N VAL A 84 -10.97 -7.51 2.34
CA VAL A 84 -10.17 -6.42 2.91
C VAL A 84 -9.04 -6.95 3.78
N TYR A 85 -7.92 -6.24 3.80
CA TYR A 85 -6.66 -6.67 4.41
C TYR A 85 -6.13 -5.67 5.43
N CYS A 86 -6.30 -4.38 5.15
CA CYS A 86 -5.86 -3.31 6.02
C CYS A 86 -6.85 -2.14 5.94
N VAL A 87 -6.72 -1.24 6.90
CA VAL A 87 -7.46 0.01 6.95
C VAL A 87 -6.48 1.19 6.96
N ASN A 88 -6.89 2.28 6.33
CA ASN A 88 -6.35 3.62 6.56
C ASN A 88 -7.44 4.42 7.27
N ASP A 89 -7.13 4.93 8.45
CA ASP A 89 -8.09 5.64 9.29
C ASP A 89 -7.61 7.05 9.65
N LYS A 90 -7.22 7.83 8.63
CA LYS A 90 -6.78 9.23 8.79
C LYS A 90 -7.88 10.20 8.33
N GLY A 91 -8.99 10.23 9.05
CA GLY A 91 -10.12 11.13 8.80
C GLY A 91 -11.35 10.39 8.26
N LEU A 92 -11.30 9.91 7.02
CA LEU A 92 -12.25 8.91 6.52
C LEU A 92 -11.60 7.52 6.53
N THR A 93 -12.41 6.52 6.88
CA THR A 93 -11.96 5.13 6.92
C THR A 93 -11.99 4.53 5.52
N TRP A 94 -10.84 4.05 5.05
CA TRP A 94 -10.66 3.36 3.78
C TRP A 94 -10.15 1.95 4.02
N TYR A 95 -10.68 0.98 3.28
CA TYR A 95 -10.19 -0.39 3.28
C TYR A 95 -9.35 -0.66 2.05
N TYR A 96 -8.16 -1.24 2.24
CA TYR A 96 -7.42 -1.83 1.14
C TYR A 96 -7.82 -3.29 0.99
N GLY A 97 -8.24 -3.67 -0.21
CA GLY A 97 -8.79 -4.99 -0.46
C GLY A 97 -8.67 -5.45 -1.90
N LYS A 98 -9.26 -6.61 -2.17
CA LYS A 98 -9.32 -7.25 -3.48
C LYS A 98 -10.77 -7.57 -3.83
N ALA A 99 -11.18 -7.14 -5.01
CA ALA A 99 -12.45 -7.50 -5.64
C ALA A 99 -12.15 -8.25 -6.94
N GLY A 100 -12.45 -9.56 -6.97
CA GLY A 100 -12.03 -10.44 -8.07
C GLY A 100 -10.50 -10.47 -8.22
N LYS A 101 -9.97 -9.99 -9.35
CA LYS A 101 -8.51 -9.90 -9.60
C LYS A 101 -7.90 -8.53 -9.25
N THR A 102 -8.70 -7.52 -8.96
CA THR A 102 -8.24 -6.14 -8.80
C THR A 102 -8.07 -5.78 -7.33
N THR A 103 -6.92 -5.22 -6.97
CA THR A 103 -6.66 -4.69 -5.62
C THR A 103 -6.68 -3.16 -5.60
N GLY A 104 -7.20 -2.58 -4.53
CA GLY A 104 -7.35 -1.14 -4.41
C GLY A 104 -7.94 -0.70 -3.09
N TRP A 105 -8.12 0.62 -2.96
CA TRP A 105 -8.73 1.27 -1.81
C TRP A 105 -10.20 1.51 -2.07
N VAL A 106 -11.06 1.16 -1.12
CA VAL A 106 -12.49 1.41 -1.17
C VAL A 106 -12.91 2.11 0.12
N GLU A 107 -13.78 3.10 -0.01
CA GLU A 107 -14.27 3.86 1.14
C GLU A 107 -15.20 2.98 2.01
N SER A 108 -15.13 3.14 3.33
CA SER A 108 -15.95 2.34 4.26
C SER A 108 -17.46 2.49 4.04
N SER A 109 -17.93 3.65 3.57
CA SER A 109 -19.33 3.93 3.20
C SER A 109 -19.86 3.07 2.03
N ALA A 110 -19.00 2.30 1.37
CA ALA A 110 -19.41 1.28 0.41
C ALA A 110 -20.07 0.06 1.08
N PHE A 111 -19.81 -0.14 2.38
CA PHE A 111 -20.18 -1.34 3.13
C PHE A 111 -21.16 -1.10 4.29
N PHE A 112 -21.31 0.15 4.75
CA PHE A 112 -22.08 0.52 5.94
C PHE A 112 -22.83 1.82 5.73
#